data_AF-A0A3E1P8I1-F1
#
_entry.id   AF-A0A3E1P8I1-F1
#
_cell.length_a   1.000
_cell.length_b   1.000
_cell.length_c   1.000
_cell.angle_alpha   90.00
_cell.angle_beta   90.00
_cell.angle_gamma   90.00
#
_symmetry.space_group_name_H-M   'P 1'
#
loop_
_entity.id
_entity.type
_entity.pdbx_description
1 polymer ?
#
loop_
_entity_poly.entity_id
_entity_poly.type
_entity_poly.pdbx_seq_one_letter_code
_entity_poly.pdbx_strand_id
1 'polypeptide(L)'
;MIINCHVQYPKIPYIDSIMANYQNPDKDVIDVNSMVNPDDLRIPSQNHLPGPEQEPAYLEDIKLGKKYQTRLNLSPDEITWLNSFYCFRNAFNSIEGCEIAIVKLFLLTVKSLNKRLKTEGSSLEQEISRIREKSLQSPEYFMGYDNTYIQQAAEAEAFYTIYKKAEAMVRAAWGHKRKISAEYTSYSTAAKDQFNSKLGPLVDEIVAYLQPTIGQTDEQIELELNAATTTRWKDKMEEITASYSKDTTVKALYHLGSQNLRNPARENIYYEAARFMAAYDKPETLKLYLHYIYHDLKSSKFDQKELNKSLQKKLFTDQSQLAEFQAIVNELIKDQNLLKATMKVDTICLPKRRIIELDHNQIQAVTDAHSITVETLNGYLQEEEVIIIPEPVKEPIQQSAAPLSPLQVEFLRLFPDDYQLSASAVEAFALGKGLFKNQLLDSINEACYEVLDDVLIEEDDDQYTININYYTQIFS
;
A
#
# COMPACT_ATOMS: atom_id res chain seq x y z
N MET A 1 9.55 -37.43 47.53
CA MET A 1 10.54 -37.31 46.44
C MET A 1 9.98 -36.27 45.48
N ILE A 2 10.37 -35.01 45.69
CA ILE A 2 9.83 -33.82 45.02
C ILE A 2 10.91 -33.39 44.03
N ILE A 3 10.60 -33.45 42.73
CA ILE A 3 11.49 -32.95 41.68
C ILE A 3 10.83 -31.69 41.11
N ASN A 4 11.34 -30.54 41.56
CA ASN A 4 11.12 -29.24 40.95
C ASN A 4 11.94 -29.17 39.65
N CYS A 5 11.28 -29.18 38.50
CA CYS A 5 11.91 -28.78 37.24
C CYS A 5 11.53 -27.33 36.94
N HIS A 6 12.47 -26.42 37.21
CA HIS A 6 12.47 -25.05 36.70
C HIS A 6 12.70 -25.07 35.18
N VAL A 7 11.74 -24.57 34.42
CA VAL A 7 11.96 -24.16 33.03
C VAL A 7 12.09 -22.63 33.02
N GLN A 8 13.31 -22.13 32.86
CA GLN A 8 13.61 -20.72 32.63
C GLN A 8 13.29 -20.37 31.17
N TYR A 9 12.39 -19.40 30.97
CA TYR A 9 12.23 -18.72 29.69
C TYR A 9 13.08 -17.43 29.68
N PRO A 10 13.74 -17.09 28.56
CA PRO A 10 14.53 -15.86 28.46
C PRO A 10 13.61 -14.62 28.47
N LYS A 11 13.92 -13.68 29.39
CA LYS A 11 13.30 -12.35 29.44
C LYS A 11 13.73 -11.53 28.22
N ILE A 12 12.77 -11.14 27.38
CA ILE A 12 12.96 -10.17 26.30
C ILE A 12 12.83 -8.76 26.90
N PRO A 13 13.86 -7.89 26.84
CA PRO A 13 13.80 -6.55 27.41
C PRO A 13 13.43 -5.53 26.33
N TYR A 14 12.14 -5.40 25.99
CA TYR A 14 11.69 -4.31 25.13
C TYR A 14 10.17 -4.17 25.21
N ILE A 15 9.65 -3.46 26.23
CA ILE A 15 8.28 -2.88 26.22
C ILE A 15 8.06 -1.89 27.39
N ASP A 16 8.89 -1.88 28.44
CA ASP A 16 8.71 -0.95 29.57
C ASP A 16 9.37 0.44 29.42
N SER A 17 9.92 0.80 28.25
CA SER A 17 10.61 2.10 28.06
C SER A 17 9.88 3.13 27.17
N ILE A 18 8.61 2.93 26.81
CA ILE A 18 7.90 3.84 25.87
C ILE A 18 6.64 4.49 26.47
N MET A 19 6.46 4.44 27.80
CA MET A 19 5.25 4.99 28.45
C MET A 19 5.51 5.96 29.61
N ALA A 20 6.68 6.62 29.69
CA ALA A 20 7.03 7.47 30.84
C ALA A 20 7.51 8.91 30.56
N ASN A 21 7.45 9.45 29.34
CA ASN A 21 7.89 10.82 29.07
C ASN A 21 6.91 11.66 28.22
N TYR A 22 5.70 11.85 28.75
CA TYR A 22 4.83 12.97 28.36
C TYR A 22 4.59 13.86 29.58
N GLN A 23 5.54 14.76 29.87
CA GLN A 23 5.35 15.93 30.73
C GLN A 23 6.04 17.16 30.12
N ASN A 24 5.21 17.99 29.47
CA ASN A 24 5.22 19.46 29.44
C ASN A 24 6.50 20.23 29.82
N PRO A 25 7.19 20.89 28.85
CA PRO A 25 8.29 21.81 29.14
C PRO A 25 7.96 23.29 28.89
N ASP A 26 6.76 23.78 29.26
CA ASP A 26 6.41 25.21 29.22
C ASP A 26 6.14 25.82 30.62
N LYS A 27 7.00 25.46 31.59
CA LYS A 27 7.10 26.19 32.87
C LYS A 27 8.54 26.30 33.34
N ASP A 28 9.28 27.21 32.70
CA ASP A 28 10.40 27.93 33.32
C ASP A 28 10.33 29.39 32.84
N VAL A 29 9.53 30.18 33.55
CA VAL A 29 9.54 31.65 33.44
C VAL A 29 10.69 32.14 34.30
N ILE A 30 11.75 32.65 33.66
CA ILE A 30 12.79 33.44 34.32
C ILE A 30 12.30 34.89 34.36
N ASP A 31 12.02 35.39 35.56
CA ASP A 31 11.70 36.79 35.83
C ASP A 31 12.99 37.63 35.91
N VAL A 32 13.24 38.44 34.88
CA VAL A 32 14.43 39.30 34.73
C VAL A 32 14.19 40.76 35.17
N ASN A 33 13.06 41.07 35.81
CA ASN A 33 12.67 42.47 36.06
C ASN A 33 13.25 43.16 37.32
N SER A 34 14.26 42.64 38.03
CA SER A 34 14.78 43.44 39.18
C SER A 34 16.22 43.22 39.68
N MET A 35 17.12 42.63 38.89
CA MET A 35 18.57 42.65 39.18
C MET A 35 19.29 43.97 38.77
N VAL A 36 18.62 45.13 38.83
CA VAL A 36 19.28 46.43 38.58
C VAL A 36 18.79 47.48 39.57
N ASN A 37 19.72 48.10 40.30
CA ASN A 37 19.48 49.24 41.18
C ASN A 37 19.23 50.50 40.30
N PRO A 38 18.11 51.23 40.45
CA PRO A 38 17.78 52.39 39.60
C PRO A 38 18.82 53.53 39.57
N ASP A 39 19.77 53.54 40.51
CA ASP A 39 20.84 54.54 40.59
C ASP A 39 22.07 54.22 39.73
N ASP A 40 22.20 53.01 39.17
CA ASP A 40 23.28 52.65 38.23
C ASP A 40 23.02 53.13 36.78
N LEU A 41 21.88 53.80 36.53
CA LEU A 41 21.43 54.25 35.21
C LEU A 41 21.62 55.75 34.94
N ARG A 42 22.66 56.38 35.50
CA ARG A 42 22.99 57.78 35.18
C ARG A 42 24.50 58.02 35.12
N ILE A 43 25.15 58.70 34.16
CA ILE A 43 25.01 59.15 32.75
C ILE A 43 26.50 59.48 32.35
N PRO A 44 26.97 59.53 31.07
CA PRO A 44 26.90 60.81 30.34
C PRO A 44 26.71 60.68 28.80
N SER A 45 26.10 61.74 28.27
CA SER A 45 25.91 62.08 26.86
C SER A 45 27.17 61.94 25.99
N GLN A 46 27.05 61.35 24.80
CA GLN A 46 27.53 61.95 23.54
C GLN A 46 27.02 61.20 22.29
N ASN A 47 26.59 62.01 21.32
CA ASN A 47 26.22 61.72 19.94
C ASN A 47 26.97 60.55 19.27
N HIS A 48 26.27 59.65 18.57
CA HIS A 48 26.62 59.22 17.21
C HIS A 48 25.42 58.56 16.50
N LEU A 49 25.26 58.95 15.23
CA LEU A 49 24.29 58.61 14.19
C LEU A 49 23.59 57.24 14.27
N PRO A 50 22.32 57.11 13.81
CA PRO A 50 21.70 55.81 13.65
C PRO A 50 22.47 54.99 12.61
N GLY A 51 23.02 53.86 13.05
CA GLY A 51 23.45 52.77 12.16
C GLY A 51 22.25 52.15 11.43
N PRO A 52 22.48 51.25 10.46
CA PRO A 52 21.41 50.66 9.67
C PRO A 52 20.36 50.02 10.58
N GLU A 53 19.08 50.32 10.32
CA GLU A 53 17.95 49.74 11.04
C GLU A 53 18.12 48.23 11.14
N GLN A 54 18.19 47.71 12.37
CA GLN A 54 18.16 46.27 12.60
C GLN A 54 16.79 45.76 12.15
N GLU A 55 16.77 44.83 11.17
CA GLU A 55 15.54 44.20 10.72
C GLU A 55 14.81 43.55 11.91
N PRO A 56 13.48 43.71 12.03
CA PRO A 56 12.71 43.11 13.10
C PRO A 56 12.92 41.58 13.19
N ALA A 57 13.07 41.05 14.41
CA ALA A 57 13.39 39.64 14.66
C ALA A 57 12.42 38.63 13.98
N TYR A 58 11.16 39.00 13.74
CA TYR A 58 10.19 38.13 13.05
C TYR A 58 10.46 37.96 11.54
N LEU A 59 11.24 38.84 10.91
CA LEU A 59 11.66 38.70 9.52
C LEU A 59 12.87 37.77 9.37
N GLU A 60 13.67 37.60 10.44
CA GLU A 60 14.83 36.71 10.43
C GLU A 60 14.44 35.23 10.29
N ASP A 61 13.31 34.82 10.86
CA ASP A 61 12.78 33.45 10.79
C ASP A 61 12.26 33.05 9.40
N ILE A 62 12.10 34.03 8.50
CA ILE A 62 11.60 33.83 7.12
C ILE A 62 12.76 33.57 6.15
N LYS A 63 14.01 33.91 6.52
CA LYS A 63 15.18 33.78 5.65
C LYS A 63 15.66 32.33 5.57
N LEU A 64 15.47 31.72 4.40
CA LEU A 64 15.73 30.29 4.17
C LEU A 64 17.20 29.91 4.37
N GLY A 65 18.13 30.81 4.04
CA GLY A 65 19.57 30.57 4.22
C GLY A 65 19.93 30.43 5.69
N LYS A 66 19.38 31.30 6.56
CA LYS A 66 19.55 31.20 8.02
C LYS A 66 18.86 29.94 8.55
N LYS A 67 17.62 29.68 8.14
CA LYS A 67 16.83 28.51 8.57
C LYS A 67 17.53 27.18 8.29
N TYR A 68 18.17 27.05 7.12
CA TYR A 68 18.75 25.78 6.66
C TYR A 68 20.27 25.71 6.66
N GLN A 69 20.95 26.75 7.16
CA GLN A 69 22.41 26.83 7.23
C GLN A 69 23.04 25.55 7.78
N THR A 70 22.70 25.19 9.02
CA THR A 70 23.31 24.04 9.71
C THR A 70 22.85 22.72 9.10
N ARG A 71 21.55 22.59 8.81
CA ARG A 71 20.97 21.32 8.35
C ARG A 71 21.44 20.91 6.96
N LEU A 72 21.64 21.88 6.06
CA LEU A 72 22.10 21.62 4.69
C LEU A 72 23.58 21.91 4.48
N ASN A 73 24.30 22.29 5.56
CA ASN A 73 25.70 22.68 5.52
C ASN A 73 25.98 23.71 4.41
N LEU A 74 25.21 24.80 4.41
CA LEU A 74 25.24 25.81 3.37
C LEU A 74 26.54 26.64 3.43
N SER A 75 27.12 26.89 2.27
CA SER A 75 28.22 27.85 2.09
C SER A 75 27.73 29.30 2.21
N PRO A 76 28.64 30.27 2.46
CA PRO A 76 28.28 31.68 2.55
C PRO A 76 27.51 32.21 1.32
N ASP A 77 27.90 31.78 0.12
CA ASP A 77 27.23 32.16 -1.13
C ASP A 77 25.79 31.62 -1.20
N GLU A 78 25.58 30.37 -0.79
CA GLU A 78 24.26 29.74 -0.79
C GLU A 78 23.32 30.39 0.24
N ILE A 79 23.85 30.73 1.42
CA ILE A 79 23.11 31.50 2.43
C ILE A 79 22.69 32.85 1.84
N THR A 80 23.62 33.52 1.14
CA THR A 80 23.37 34.81 0.51
C THR A 80 22.25 34.70 -0.52
N TRP A 81 22.32 33.75 -1.46
CA TRP A 81 21.27 33.56 -2.48
C TRP A 81 19.90 33.23 -1.89
N LEU A 82 19.85 32.41 -0.84
CA LEU A 82 18.59 32.06 -0.17
C LEU A 82 18.02 33.19 0.69
N ASN A 83 18.85 34.15 1.07
CA ASN A 83 18.45 35.33 1.85
C ASN A 83 18.15 36.54 0.96
N SER A 84 18.38 36.45 -0.36
CA SER A 84 18.06 37.50 -1.33
C SER A 84 16.57 37.73 -1.53
N PHE A 85 15.70 36.85 -1.02
CA PHE A 85 14.25 36.96 -1.20
C PHE A 85 13.46 36.48 0.02
N TYR A 86 12.22 36.91 0.12
CA TYR A 86 11.26 36.43 1.12
C TYR A 86 10.45 35.26 0.54
N CYS A 87 10.50 34.11 1.21
CA CYS A 87 9.70 32.95 0.83
C CYS A 87 8.34 32.98 1.53
N PHE A 88 7.26 33.12 0.75
CA PHE A 88 5.90 33.03 1.28
C PHE A 88 5.48 31.57 1.47
N ARG A 89 5.01 31.24 2.67
CA ARG A 89 4.51 29.90 3.00
C ARG A 89 3.21 29.60 2.27
N ASN A 90 3.11 28.37 1.79
CA ASN A 90 1.93 27.76 1.18
C ASN A 90 1.80 26.31 1.65
N ALA A 91 0.70 25.64 1.32
CA ALA A 91 0.43 24.28 1.81
C ALA A 91 1.50 23.23 1.44
N PHE A 92 2.28 23.45 0.38
CA PHE A 92 3.34 22.54 -0.07
C PHE A 92 4.67 22.86 0.60
N ASN A 93 5.16 24.11 0.49
CA ASN A 93 6.45 24.49 1.10
C ASN A 93 6.38 24.68 2.63
N SER A 94 5.20 24.56 3.25
CA SER A 94 5.09 24.42 4.70
C SER A 94 5.45 23.01 5.19
N ILE A 95 5.43 22.02 4.29
CA ILE A 95 5.94 20.67 4.55
C ILE A 95 7.47 20.72 4.49
N GLU A 96 8.12 20.32 5.56
CA GLU A 96 9.55 20.55 5.72
C GLU A 96 10.38 19.83 4.65
N GLY A 97 10.09 18.56 4.38
CA GLY A 97 10.79 17.81 3.33
C GLY A 97 10.58 18.39 1.93
N CYS A 98 9.40 18.98 1.67
CA CYS A 98 9.14 19.69 0.42
C CYS A 98 10.02 20.94 0.31
N GLU A 99 10.04 21.79 1.34
CA GLU A 99 10.88 22.99 1.35
C GLU A 99 12.37 22.66 1.18
N ILE A 100 12.87 21.60 1.85
CA ILE A 100 14.25 21.13 1.67
C ILE A 100 14.53 20.76 0.20
N ALA A 101 13.62 20.01 -0.44
CA ALA A 101 13.80 19.60 -1.83
C ALA A 101 13.80 20.81 -2.78
N ILE A 102 12.93 21.79 -2.54
CA ILE A 102 12.88 23.03 -3.31
C ILE A 102 14.20 23.81 -3.14
N VAL A 103 14.66 23.98 -1.91
CA VAL A 103 15.92 24.66 -1.60
C VAL A 103 17.11 23.98 -2.27
N LYS A 104 17.20 22.65 -2.20
CA LYS A 104 18.26 21.89 -2.87
C LYS A 104 18.24 22.11 -4.39
N LEU A 105 17.07 22.01 -5.01
CA LEU A 105 16.94 22.21 -6.46
C LEU A 105 17.23 23.65 -6.87
N PHE A 106 16.79 24.64 -6.08
CA PHE A 106 17.11 26.06 -6.26
C PHE A 106 18.64 26.29 -6.25
N LEU A 107 19.34 25.78 -5.23
CA LEU A 107 20.80 25.96 -5.11
C LEU A 107 21.55 25.29 -6.27
N LEU A 108 21.14 24.08 -6.67
CA LEU A 108 21.71 23.39 -7.83
C LEU A 108 21.45 24.17 -9.13
N THR A 109 20.27 24.77 -9.27
CA THR A 109 19.90 25.61 -10.40
C THR A 109 20.78 26.85 -10.46
N VAL A 110 20.94 27.57 -9.35
CA VAL A 110 21.80 28.76 -9.28
C VAL A 110 23.27 28.44 -9.58
N LYS A 111 23.80 27.33 -9.04
CA LYS A 111 25.16 26.88 -9.36
C LYS A 111 25.34 26.55 -10.84
N SER A 112 24.38 25.84 -11.42
CA SER A 112 24.39 25.46 -12.83
C SER A 112 24.26 26.68 -13.75
N LEU A 113 23.41 27.65 -13.36
CA LEU A 113 23.22 28.91 -14.06
C LEU A 113 24.50 29.73 -14.07
N ASN A 114 25.18 29.86 -12.91
CA ASN A 114 26.49 30.51 -12.83
C ASN A 114 27.54 29.82 -13.71
N LYS A 115 27.57 28.48 -13.74
CA LYS A 115 28.49 27.73 -14.61
C LYS A 115 28.19 28.00 -16.09
N ARG A 116 26.92 28.00 -16.48
CA ARG A 116 26.49 28.26 -17.86
C ARG A 116 26.80 29.69 -18.30
N LEU A 117 26.43 30.67 -17.49
CA LEU A 117 26.70 32.09 -17.80
C LEU A 117 28.20 32.36 -17.93
N LYS A 118 29.05 31.72 -17.12
CA LYS A 118 30.51 31.82 -17.25
C LYS A 118 31.01 31.34 -18.62
N THR A 119 30.43 30.28 -19.19
CA THR A 119 30.79 29.83 -20.54
C THR A 119 30.37 30.81 -21.65
N GLU A 120 29.41 31.69 -21.35
CA GLU A 120 28.91 32.74 -22.25
C GLU A 120 29.57 34.10 -21.96
N GLY A 121 30.63 34.14 -21.13
CA GLY A 121 31.33 35.38 -20.77
C GLY A 121 30.56 36.30 -19.82
N SER A 122 29.61 35.76 -19.05
CA SER A 122 28.79 36.49 -18.08
C SER A 122 28.79 35.81 -16.70
N SER A 123 27.99 36.32 -15.77
CA SER A 123 27.74 35.75 -14.44
C SER A 123 26.30 36.05 -14.01
N LEU A 124 25.78 35.29 -13.03
CA LEU A 124 24.44 35.59 -12.51
C LEU A 124 24.37 36.99 -11.92
N GLU A 125 25.40 37.40 -11.19
CA GLU A 125 25.51 38.75 -10.62
C GLU A 125 25.36 39.84 -11.69
N GLN A 126 26.08 39.71 -12.82
CA GLN A 126 25.97 40.66 -13.93
C GLN A 126 24.58 40.68 -14.58
N GLU A 127 23.94 39.53 -14.75
CA GLU A 127 22.57 39.50 -15.31
C GLU A 127 21.55 40.10 -14.34
N ILE A 128 21.71 39.86 -13.04
CA ILE A 128 20.89 40.50 -11.99
C ILE A 128 21.12 42.02 -11.97
N SER A 129 22.37 42.49 -12.06
CA SER A 129 22.67 43.92 -12.15
C SER A 129 21.97 44.58 -13.35
N ARG A 130 21.94 43.92 -14.52
CA ARG A 130 21.19 44.42 -15.68
C ARG A 130 19.68 44.50 -15.41
N ILE A 131 19.11 43.51 -14.72
CA ILE A 131 17.69 43.54 -14.33
C ILE A 131 17.41 44.71 -13.38
N ARG A 132 18.31 44.95 -12.41
CA ARG A 132 18.24 46.10 -11.50
C ARG A 132 18.32 47.43 -12.24
N GLU A 133 19.22 47.58 -13.19
CA GLU A 133 19.31 48.81 -13.99
C GLU A 133 18.02 49.05 -14.80
N LYS A 134 17.47 47.97 -15.37
CA LYS A 134 16.22 48.03 -16.14
C LYS A 134 15.00 48.33 -15.27
N SER A 135 14.99 47.96 -14.00
CA SER A 135 13.84 48.21 -13.11
C SER A 135 13.55 49.68 -12.87
N LEU A 136 14.54 50.55 -13.04
CA LEU A 136 14.40 52.01 -12.93
C LEU A 136 13.68 52.66 -14.13
N GLN A 137 13.43 51.92 -15.21
CA GLN A 137 12.81 52.44 -16.44
C GLN A 137 11.27 52.54 -16.35
N SER A 138 10.69 52.39 -15.16
CA SER A 138 9.25 52.52 -14.93
C SER A 138 8.96 53.39 -13.69
N PRO A 139 9.35 54.68 -13.72
CA PRO A 139 9.36 55.56 -12.54
C PRO A 139 7.96 55.89 -11.99
N GLU A 140 6.91 55.75 -12.82
CA GLU A 140 5.53 56.13 -12.47
C GLU A 140 4.93 55.24 -11.37
N TYR A 141 5.21 53.93 -11.39
CA TYR A 141 4.70 53.01 -10.38
C TYR A 141 5.42 53.18 -9.02
N PHE A 142 6.68 53.61 -9.04
CA PHE A 142 7.54 53.68 -7.87
C PHE A 142 7.69 55.09 -7.30
N MET A 143 6.78 56.02 -7.64
CA MET A 143 6.81 57.37 -7.06
C MET A 143 6.81 57.31 -5.54
N GLY A 144 7.90 57.79 -4.93
CA GLY A 144 8.10 57.82 -3.47
C GLY A 144 9.05 56.75 -2.91
N TYR A 145 9.47 55.77 -3.70
CA TYR A 145 10.53 54.84 -3.33
C TYR A 145 11.88 55.30 -3.87
N ASP A 146 12.94 55.06 -3.11
CA ASP A 146 14.29 55.31 -3.60
C ASP A 146 14.73 54.24 -4.63
N ASN A 147 15.70 54.60 -5.46
CA ASN A 147 16.21 53.71 -6.52
C ASN A 147 16.81 52.42 -5.96
N THR A 148 17.40 52.44 -4.77
CA THR A 148 18.02 51.26 -4.14
C THR A 148 16.95 50.22 -3.82
N TYR A 149 15.84 50.65 -3.23
CA TYR A 149 14.69 49.81 -2.93
C TYR A 149 14.12 49.16 -4.21
N ILE A 150 13.91 49.94 -5.28
CA ILE A 150 13.38 49.45 -6.55
C ILE A 150 14.30 48.38 -7.16
N GLN A 151 15.62 48.60 -7.09
CA GLN A 151 16.61 47.64 -7.55
C GLN A 151 16.64 46.36 -6.70
N GLN A 152 16.67 46.49 -5.38
CA GLN A 152 16.65 45.35 -4.46
C GLN A 152 15.39 44.51 -4.62
N ALA A 153 14.23 45.13 -4.82
CA ALA A 153 12.98 44.43 -5.09
C ALA A 153 13.04 43.63 -6.41
N ALA A 154 13.65 44.17 -7.46
CA ALA A 154 13.84 43.47 -8.74
C ALA A 154 14.79 42.28 -8.61
N GLU A 155 15.88 42.43 -7.85
CA GLU A 155 16.81 41.34 -7.52
C GLU A 155 16.11 40.23 -6.72
N ALA A 156 15.38 40.60 -5.66
CA ALA A 156 14.64 39.65 -4.84
C ALA A 156 13.59 38.87 -5.66
N GLU A 157 12.85 39.55 -6.53
CA GLU A 157 11.87 38.88 -7.40
C GLU A 157 12.53 37.92 -8.41
N ALA A 158 13.76 38.22 -8.86
CA ALA A 158 14.48 37.34 -9.79
C ALA A 158 14.88 36.03 -9.10
N PHE A 159 15.48 36.10 -7.91
CA PHE A 159 15.80 34.91 -7.12
C PHE A 159 14.55 34.14 -6.69
N TYR A 160 13.51 34.85 -6.26
CA TYR A 160 12.23 34.22 -5.90
C TYR A 160 11.58 33.52 -7.10
N THR A 161 11.70 34.07 -8.31
CA THR A 161 11.22 33.42 -9.53
C THR A 161 11.96 32.12 -9.81
N ILE A 162 13.29 32.08 -9.62
CA ILE A 162 14.07 30.84 -9.75
C ILE A 162 13.60 29.82 -8.71
N TYR A 163 13.38 30.25 -7.47
CA TYR A 163 12.82 29.40 -6.41
C TYR A 163 11.43 28.85 -6.77
N LYS A 164 10.50 29.68 -7.27
CA LYS A 164 9.16 29.25 -7.70
C LYS A 164 9.22 28.25 -8.86
N LYS A 165 10.18 28.40 -9.79
CA LYS A 165 10.40 27.42 -10.87
C LYS A 165 10.89 26.08 -10.31
N ALA A 166 11.80 26.10 -9.33
CA ALA A 166 12.19 24.90 -8.61
C ALA A 166 11.00 24.27 -7.85
N GLU A 167 10.17 25.07 -7.16
CA GLU A 167 8.97 24.59 -6.47
C GLU A 167 7.99 23.92 -7.43
N ALA A 168 7.72 24.55 -8.58
CA ALA A 168 6.85 23.98 -9.60
C ALA A 168 7.36 22.61 -10.08
N MET A 169 8.68 22.45 -10.22
CA MET A 169 9.29 21.19 -10.63
C MET A 169 9.19 20.11 -9.54
N VAL A 170 9.46 20.44 -8.27
CA VAL A 170 9.30 19.50 -7.15
C VAL A 170 7.85 19.08 -6.98
N ARG A 171 6.90 20.02 -7.09
CA ARG A 171 5.45 19.72 -7.10
C ARG A 171 5.10 18.70 -8.18
N ALA A 172 5.57 18.91 -9.41
CA ALA A 172 5.31 18.00 -10.51
C ALA A 172 5.93 16.61 -10.27
N ALA A 173 7.19 16.56 -9.84
CA ALA A 173 7.91 15.32 -9.58
C ALA A 173 7.23 14.46 -8.49
N TRP A 174 6.58 15.08 -7.50
CA TRP A 174 5.92 14.40 -6.38
C TRP A 174 4.39 14.32 -6.50
N GLY A 175 3.85 14.54 -7.71
CA GLY A 175 2.44 14.31 -8.03
C GLY A 175 1.48 15.35 -7.44
N HIS A 176 1.94 16.56 -7.14
CA HIS A 176 1.08 17.62 -6.63
C HIS A 176 0.37 18.38 -7.76
N LYS A 177 -0.96 18.22 -7.87
CA LYS A 177 -1.75 18.75 -9.00
C LYS A 177 -1.90 20.27 -9.03
N ARG A 178 -1.85 20.95 -7.88
CA ARG A 178 -2.03 22.41 -7.84
C ARG A 178 -0.79 23.10 -8.37
N LYS A 179 -0.94 23.69 -9.55
CA LYS A 179 0.08 24.53 -10.19
C LYS A 179 0.20 25.87 -9.46
N ILE A 180 1.40 26.45 -9.53
CA ILE A 180 1.70 27.81 -9.07
C ILE A 180 2.19 28.63 -10.25
N SER A 181 1.99 29.95 -10.21
CA SER A 181 2.64 30.84 -11.17
C SER A 181 4.10 31.03 -10.78
N ALA A 182 5.00 30.72 -11.71
CA ALA A 182 6.44 30.91 -11.58
C ALA A 182 6.95 31.98 -12.56
N GLU A 183 6.10 32.96 -12.89
CA GLU A 183 6.47 34.12 -13.68
C GLU A 183 7.22 35.16 -12.85
N TYR A 184 8.08 35.92 -13.51
CA TYR A 184 8.73 37.09 -12.94
C TYR A 184 7.76 38.28 -12.95
N THR A 185 7.42 38.78 -11.76
CA THR A 185 6.31 39.74 -11.54
C THR A 185 6.77 41.17 -11.23
N SER A 186 7.74 41.68 -11.99
CA SER A 186 8.15 43.09 -11.87
C SER A 186 7.15 44.05 -12.51
N TYR A 187 6.94 45.20 -11.87
CA TYR A 187 6.20 46.34 -12.43
C TYR A 187 6.94 47.02 -13.59
N SER A 188 8.25 46.83 -13.69
CA SER A 188 9.02 47.32 -14.83
C SER A 188 8.97 46.33 -15.99
N THR A 189 8.35 46.75 -17.09
CA THR A 189 8.32 45.97 -18.34
C THR A 189 9.74 45.70 -18.84
N ALA A 190 10.63 46.69 -18.78
CA ALA A 190 12.03 46.55 -19.17
C ALA A 190 12.77 45.49 -18.33
N ALA A 191 12.55 45.45 -17.01
CA ALA A 191 13.12 44.42 -16.16
C ALA A 191 12.53 43.04 -16.45
N LYS A 192 11.22 42.97 -16.73
CA LYS A 192 10.53 41.73 -17.10
C LYS A 192 11.06 41.16 -18.41
N ASP A 193 11.24 42.00 -19.42
CA ASP A 193 11.80 41.60 -20.71
C ASP A 193 13.28 41.19 -20.57
N GLN A 194 14.05 41.88 -19.73
CA GLN A 194 15.44 41.50 -19.44
C GLN A 194 15.53 40.12 -18.79
N PHE A 195 14.66 39.80 -17.82
CA PHE A 195 14.61 38.48 -17.22
C PHE A 195 14.16 37.42 -18.24
N ASN A 196 13.05 37.66 -18.93
CA ASN A 196 12.42 36.67 -19.82
C ASN A 196 13.20 36.41 -21.11
N SER A 197 14.00 37.36 -21.59
CA SER A 197 14.82 37.18 -22.80
C SER A 197 16.06 36.32 -22.57
N LYS A 198 16.56 36.24 -21.33
CA LYS A 198 17.82 35.55 -21.02
C LYS A 198 17.74 34.59 -19.85
N LEU A 199 17.49 35.08 -18.63
CA LEU A 199 17.51 34.23 -17.43
C LEU A 199 16.36 33.23 -17.39
N GLY A 200 15.14 33.66 -17.74
CA GLY A 200 13.95 32.80 -17.69
C GLY A 200 14.12 31.48 -18.45
N PRO A 201 14.42 31.51 -19.76
CA PRO A 201 14.62 30.30 -20.57
C PRO A 201 15.76 29.41 -20.06
N LEU A 202 16.88 30.00 -19.64
CA LEU A 202 18.02 29.24 -19.07
C LEU A 202 17.64 28.52 -17.77
N VAL A 203 16.87 29.19 -16.90
CA VAL A 203 16.38 28.58 -15.67
C VAL A 203 15.42 27.44 -15.98
N ASP A 204 14.51 27.61 -16.93
CA ASP A 204 13.58 26.56 -17.33
C ASP A 204 14.31 25.32 -17.88
N GLU A 205 15.31 25.52 -18.74
CA GLU A 205 16.15 24.44 -19.27
C GLU A 205 16.91 23.72 -18.14
N ILE A 206 17.56 24.46 -17.24
CA ILE A 206 18.37 23.91 -16.15
C ILE A 206 17.50 23.14 -15.15
N VAL A 207 16.36 23.70 -14.75
CA VAL A 207 15.46 23.05 -13.79
C VAL A 207 14.91 21.75 -14.38
N ALA A 208 14.56 21.74 -15.67
CA ALA A 208 14.16 20.52 -16.37
C ALA A 208 15.29 19.48 -16.43
N TYR A 209 16.52 19.91 -16.74
CA TYR A 209 17.70 19.03 -16.73
C TYR A 209 17.99 18.44 -15.34
N LEU A 210 17.74 19.21 -14.27
CA LEU A 210 17.96 18.79 -12.89
C LEU A 210 16.81 18.00 -12.28
N GLN A 211 15.67 17.84 -12.97
CA GLN A 211 14.51 17.10 -12.46
C GLN A 211 14.82 15.70 -11.90
N PRO A 212 15.74 14.89 -12.48
CA PRO A 212 16.12 13.60 -11.90
C PRO A 212 16.77 13.68 -10.51
N THR A 213 17.36 14.83 -10.14
CA THR A 213 18.05 15.00 -8.84
C THR A 213 17.10 15.14 -7.66
N ILE A 214 15.81 15.40 -7.92
CA ILE A 214 14.78 15.56 -6.88
C ILE A 214 14.57 14.26 -6.09
N GLY A 215 14.73 13.11 -6.76
CA GLY A 215 14.53 11.80 -6.17
C GLY A 215 13.06 11.49 -5.83
N GLN A 216 12.87 10.35 -5.17
CA GLN A 216 11.57 9.94 -4.63
C GLN A 216 11.37 10.53 -3.23
N THR A 217 10.10 10.65 -2.84
CA THR A 217 9.69 11.00 -1.49
C THR A 217 10.03 9.89 -0.50
N ASP A 218 10.37 10.28 0.73
CA ASP A 218 10.45 9.33 1.84
C ASP A 218 9.07 9.13 2.50
N GLU A 219 8.98 8.18 3.44
CA GLU A 219 7.72 7.83 4.10
C GLU A 219 7.12 9.00 4.90
N GLN A 220 7.95 9.84 5.53
CA GLN A 220 7.46 10.98 6.30
C GLN A 220 6.88 12.06 5.38
N ILE A 221 7.56 12.35 4.26
CA ILE A 221 7.09 13.30 3.25
C ILE A 221 5.77 12.80 2.64
N GLU A 222 5.67 11.51 2.32
CA GLU A 222 4.42 10.91 1.82
C GLU A 222 3.26 11.06 2.81
N LEU A 223 3.50 10.80 4.10
CA LEU A 223 2.50 10.99 5.16
C LEU A 223 2.01 12.44 5.24
N GLU A 224 2.93 13.41 5.16
CA GLU A 224 2.60 14.85 5.22
C GLU A 224 1.87 15.33 3.96
N LEU A 225 2.31 14.89 2.77
CA LEU A 225 1.65 15.19 1.50
C LEU A 225 0.22 14.67 1.44
N ASN A 226 0.00 13.43 1.90
CA ASN A 226 -1.32 12.81 1.93
C ASN A 226 -2.24 13.44 2.99
N ALA A 227 -1.68 13.94 4.10
CA ALA A 227 -2.45 14.72 5.07
C ALA A 227 -2.90 16.08 4.50
N ALA A 228 -2.01 16.76 3.76
CA ALA A 228 -2.29 18.07 3.18
C ALA A 228 -3.23 18.02 1.97
N THR A 229 -3.23 16.92 1.20
CA THR A 229 -4.07 16.75 0.01
C THR A 229 -4.88 15.45 0.10
N THR A 230 -6.09 15.55 0.65
CA THR A 230 -6.93 14.39 1.02
C THR A 230 -7.33 13.47 -0.14
N THR A 231 -7.25 13.94 -1.38
CA THR A 231 -7.59 13.18 -2.60
C THR A 231 -6.38 12.63 -3.36
N ARG A 232 -5.14 12.90 -2.90
CA ARG A 232 -3.90 12.51 -3.59
C ARG A 232 -3.78 11.00 -3.79
N TRP A 233 -4.28 10.21 -2.84
CA TRP A 233 -4.25 8.75 -2.90
C TRP A 233 -4.99 8.16 -4.12
N LYS A 234 -5.90 8.90 -4.75
CA LYS A 234 -6.68 8.40 -5.90
C LYS A 234 -5.81 8.06 -7.11
N ASP A 235 -4.80 8.89 -7.39
CA ASP A 235 -3.88 8.63 -8.50
C ASP A 235 -3.04 7.37 -8.22
N LYS A 236 -2.61 7.20 -6.96
CA LYS A 236 -1.87 6.00 -6.55
C LYS A 236 -2.74 4.75 -6.57
N MET A 237 -4.02 4.87 -6.19
CA MET A 237 -5.01 3.80 -6.31
C MET A 237 -5.18 3.37 -7.77
N GLU A 238 -5.32 4.33 -8.69
CA GLU A 238 -5.41 4.06 -10.13
C GLU A 238 -4.16 3.35 -10.65
N GLU A 239 -2.97 3.82 -10.28
CA GLU A 239 -1.70 3.17 -10.64
C GLU A 239 -1.59 1.73 -10.13
N ILE A 240 -1.91 1.51 -8.84
CA ILE A 240 -1.86 0.19 -8.19
C ILE A 240 -2.85 -0.79 -8.83
N THR A 241 -4.02 -0.31 -9.22
CA THR A 241 -5.10 -1.14 -9.78
C THR A 241 -4.96 -1.38 -11.28
N ALA A 242 -4.29 -0.48 -12.02
CA ALA A 242 -4.03 -0.65 -13.45
C ALA A 242 -3.05 -1.80 -13.76
N SER A 243 -2.10 -2.07 -12.86
CA SER A 243 -1.11 -3.15 -13.01
C SER A 243 -1.39 -4.30 -12.06
N TYR A 244 -2.62 -4.82 -12.09
CA TYR A 244 -3.06 -5.83 -11.12
C TYR A 244 -2.18 -7.08 -11.13
N SER A 245 -1.64 -7.40 -9.96
CA SER A 245 -1.00 -8.67 -9.63
C SER A 245 -1.39 -9.00 -8.20
N LYS A 246 -2.01 -10.16 -7.97
CA LYS A 246 -2.71 -10.47 -6.71
C LYS A 246 -1.95 -10.04 -5.45
N ASP A 247 -0.79 -10.64 -5.19
CA ASP A 247 -0.05 -10.40 -3.96
C ASP A 247 0.58 -9.00 -3.90
N THR A 248 1.05 -8.50 -5.04
CA THR A 248 1.69 -7.17 -5.12
C THR A 248 0.66 -6.06 -4.91
N THR A 249 -0.50 -6.16 -5.56
CA THR A 249 -1.59 -5.19 -5.46
C THR A 249 -2.18 -5.18 -4.05
N VAL A 250 -2.44 -6.33 -3.43
CA VAL A 250 -2.95 -6.36 -2.04
C VAL A 250 -1.99 -5.66 -1.09
N LYS A 251 -0.69 -6.00 -1.13
CA LYS A 251 0.34 -5.32 -0.31
C LYS A 251 0.37 -3.82 -0.57
N ALA A 252 0.31 -3.40 -1.83
CA ALA A 252 0.32 -2.00 -2.21
C ALA A 252 -0.92 -1.23 -1.73
N LEU A 253 -2.12 -1.83 -1.74
CA LEU A 253 -3.35 -1.23 -1.24
C LEU A 253 -3.28 -1.00 0.30
N TYR A 254 -2.77 -1.98 1.04
CA TYR A 254 -2.53 -1.82 2.48
C TYR A 254 -1.49 -0.75 2.78
N HIS A 255 -0.40 -0.72 2.00
CA HIS A 255 0.64 0.29 2.11
C HIS A 255 0.11 1.70 1.78
N LEU A 256 -0.74 1.85 0.75
CA LEU A 256 -1.40 3.11 0.45
C LEU A 256 -2.25 3.58 1.63
N GLY A 257 -2.95 2.65 2.28
CA GLY A 257 -3.68 2.91 3.51
C GLY A 257 -2.77 3.37 4.66
N SER A 258 -1.57 2.79 4.84
CA SER A 258 -0.62 3.21 5.88
C SER A 258 -0.01 4.58 5.60
N GLN A 259 0.32 4.89 4.34
CA GLN A 259 0.81 6.20 3.90
C GLN A 259 -0.25 7.32 4.04
N ASN A 260 -1.50 6.97 4.35
CA ASN A 260 -2.61 7.89 4.57
C ASN A 260 -3.05 7.92 6.04
N LEU A 261 -2.18 7.53 6.99
CA LEU A 261 -2.49 7.51 8.42
C LEU A 261 -3.05 8.83 8.95
N ARG A 262 -2.54 9.97 8.45
CA ARG A 262 -2.95 11.33 8.84
C ARG A 262 -4.01 11.95 7.90
N ASN A 263 -4.44 11.22 6.87
CA ASN A 263 -5.45 11.70 5.94
C ASN A 263 -6.85 11.43 6.52
N PRO A 264 -7.71 12.46 6.67
CA PRO A 264 -9.07 12.28 7.19
C PRO A 264 -10.00 11.45 6.29
N ALA A 265 -9.59 11.14 5.06
CA ALA A 265 -10.35 10.34 4.11
C ALA A 265 -9.80 8.91 3.95
N ARG A 266 -8.96 8.43 4.90
CA ARG A 266 -8.28 7.13 4.84
C ARG A 266 -9.25 5.96 4.71
N GLU A 267 -10.42 6.03 5.34
CA GLU A 267 -11.48 5.04 5.24
C GLU A 267 -11.92 4.81 3.79
N ASN A 268 -11.99 5.87 2.97
CA ASN A 268 -12.39 5.76 1.57
C ASN A 268 -11.38 4.96 0.73
N ILE A 269 -10.10 4.97 1.09
CA ILE A 269 -9.05 4.17 0.44
C ILE A 269 -9.40 2.69 0.57
N TYR A 270 -9.69 2.25 1.79
CA TYR A 270 -10.04 0.85 2.06
C TYR A 270 -11.38 0.45 1.44
N TYR A 271 -12.35 1.36 1.40
CA TYR A 271 -13.63 1.10 0.74
C TYR A 271 -13.47 0.93 -0.78
N GLU A 272 -12.71 1.83 -1.44
CA GLU A 272 -12.43 1.70 -2.87
C GLU A 272 -11.58 0.46 -3.18
N ALA A 273 -10.58 0.15 -2.35
CA ALA A 273 -9.80 -1.08 -2.44
C ALA A 273 -10.67 -2.34 -2.35
N ALA A 274 -11.61 -2.39 -1.39
CA ALA A 274 -12.56 -3.49 -1.26
C ALA A 274 -13.45 -3.63 -2.50
N ARG A 275 -13.94 -2.51 -3.06
CA ARG A 275 -14.74 -2.53 -4.29
C ARG A 275 -13.97 -3.10 -5.48
N PHE A 276 -12.70 -2.76 -5.60
CA PHE A 276 -11.82 -3.27 -6.66
C PHE A 276 -11.54 -4.78 -6.47
N MET A 277 -11.15 -5.18 -5.26
CA MET A 277 -10.78 -6.57 -4.96
C MET A 277 -11.94 -7.56 -5.04
N ALA A 278 -13.19 -7.08 -5.00
CA ALA A 278 -14.39 -7.92 -4.99
C ALA A 278 -14.51 -8.88 -6.17
N ALA A 279 -13.83 -8.60 -7.29
CA ALA A 279 -13.81 -9.47 -8.46
C ALA A 279 -12.73 -10.56 -8.40
N TYR A 280 -11.76 -10.46 -7.49
CA TYR A 280 -10.54 -11.26 -7.53
C TYR A 280 -10.29 -12.09 -6.26
N ASP A 281 -10.57 -11.52 -5.09
CA ASP A 281 -10.29 -12.17 -3.82
C ASP A 281 -11.33 -11.79 -2.76
N LYS A 282 -12.24 -12.73 -2.48
CA LYS A 282 -13.32 -12.56 -1.50
C LYS A 282 -12.77 -12.34 -0.08
N PRO A 283 -11.90 -13.20 0.48
CA PRO A 283 -11.28 -12.96 1.79
C PRO A 283 -10.66 -11.56 1.92
N GLU A 284 -9.81 -11.16 0.99
CA GLU A 284 -9.13 -9.86 1.05
C GLU A 284 -10.11 -8.69 0.89
N THR A 285 -11.14 -8.84 0.06
CA THR A 285 -12.21 -7.83 -0.05
C THR A 285 -12.91 -7.59 1.28
N LEU A 286 -13.26 -8.66 1.99
CA LEU A 286 -13.93 -8.57 3.28
C LEU A 286 -13.00 -7.97 4.34
N LYS A 287 -11.70 -8.31 4.34
CA LYS A 287 -10.70 -7.68 5.21
C LYS A 287 -10.56 -6.19 4.93
N LEU A 288 -10.41 -5.78 3.67
CA LEU A 288 -10.35 -4.36 3.29
C LEU A 288 -11.62 -3.61 3.70
N TYR A 289 -12.79 -4.22 3.59
CA TYR A 289 -14.03 -3.62 4.09
C TYR A 289 -14.06 -3.47 5.61
N LEU A 290 -13.50 -4.42 6.37
CA LEU A 290 -13.35 -4.27 7.82
C LEU A 290 -12.37 -3.13 8.17
N HIS A 291 -11.30 -2.94 7.40
CA HIS A 291 -10.43 -1.77 7.55
C HIS A 291 -11.20 -0.47 7.29
N TYR A 292 -12.06 -0.43 6.27
CA TYR A 292 -12.95 0.71 6.03
C TYR A 292 -13.80 1.02 7.26
N ILE A 293 -14.54 0.04 7.79
CA ILE A 293 -15.38 0.25 8.98
C ILE A 293 -14.55 0.71 10.18
N TYR A 294 -13.40 0.08 10.43
CA TYR A 294 -12.52 0.43 11.54
C TYR A 294 -12.02 1.89 11.48
N HIS A 295 -11.71 2.38 10.29
CA HIS A 295 -11.29 3.77 10.11
C HIS A 295 -12.45 4.75 10.07
N ASP A 296 -13.61 4.35 9.55
CA ASP A 296 -14.84 5.15 9.57
C ASP A 296 -15.35 5.37 11.00
N LEU A 297 -15.16 4.40 11.91
CA LEU A 297 -15.46 4.57 13.35
C LEU A 297 -14.62 5.68 14.03
N LYS A 298 -13.47 6.03 13.43
CA LYS A 298 -12.55 7.06 13.95
C LYS A 298 -12.67 8.37 13.18
N SER A 299 -13.50 8.43 12.16
CA SER A 299 -13.72 9.63 11.37
C SER A 299 -14.59 10.62 12.16
N SER A 300 -14.67 11.86 11.68
CA SER A 300 -15.54 12.88 12.28
C SER A 300 -17.03 12.57 12.15
N LYS A 301 -17.40 11.73 11.16
CA LYS A 301 -18.77 11.31 10.91
C LYS A 301 -18.77 9.85 10.47
N PHE A 302 -19.37 9.01 11.31
CA PHE A 302 -19.58 7.60 10.99
C PHE A 302 -20.67 7.46 9.92
N ASP A 303 -20.27 7.12 8.68
CA ASP A 303 -21.17 6.97 7.54
C ASP A 303 -21.71 5.54 7.38
N GLN A 304 -20.92 4.53 7.77
CA GLN A 304 -21.22 3.09 7.68
C GLN A 304 -21.80 2.68 6.33
N LYS A 305 -21.13 3.03 5.23
CA LYS A 305 -21.56 2.68 3.87
C LYS A 305 -21.55 1.17 3.70
N GLU A 306 -22.74 0.59 3.61
CA GLU A 306 -22.89 -0.83 3.31
C GLU A 306 -22.33 -1.18 1.93
N LEU A 307 -21.78 -2.39 1.81
CA LEU A 307 -21.52 -3.00 0.51
C LEU A 307 -22.82 -3.01 -0.29
N ASN A 308 -22.80 -2.47 -1.51
CA ASN A 308 -24.01 -2.45 -2.34
C ASN A 308 -24.50 -3.88 -2.67
N LYS A 309 -25.77 -4.01 -3.04
CA LYS A 309 -26.40 -5.33 -3.31
C LYS A 309 -25.70 -6.13 -4.41
N SER A 310 -25.06 -5.47 -5.37
CA SER A 310 -24.28 -6.14 -6.43
C SER A 310 -23.01 -6.78 -5.85
N LEU A 311 -22.28 -6.06 -4.99
CA LEU A 311 -21.10 -6.58 -4.29
C LEU A 311 -21.49 -7.68 -3.29
N GLN A 312 -22.58 -7.51 -2.54
CA GLN A 312 -23.08 -8.56 -1.64
C GLN A 312 -23.33 -9.88 -2.40
N LYS A 313 -23.97 -9.83 -3.57
CA LYS A 313 -24.23 -11.01 -4.41
C LYS A 313 -22.95 -11.66 -4.97
N LYS A 314 -21.91 -10.87 -5.23
CA LYS A 314 -20.61 -11.40 -5.67
C LYS A 314 -19.83 -12.05 -4.53
N LEU A 315 -19.94 -11.48 -3.33
CA LEU A 315 -19.15 -11.90 -2.18
C LEU A 315 -19.81 -13.03 -1.38
N PHE A 316 -21.13 -13.15 -1.36
CA PHE A 316 -21.82 -14.14 -0.52
C PHE A 316 -22.65 -15.09 -1.37
N THR A 317 -22.47 -16.39 -1.12
CA THR A 317 -23.21 -17.45 -1.83
C THR A 317 -24.66 -17.54 -1.35
N ASP A 318 -24.88 -17.30 -0.05
CA ASP A 318 -26.18 -17.35 0.57
C ASP A 318 -26.36 -16.23 1.63
N GLN A 319 -27.59 -16.08 2.10
CA GLN A 319 -27.96 -15.08 3.09
C GLN A 319 -27.34 -15.38 4.48
N SER A 320 -26.98 -16.63 4.78
CA SER A 320 -26.31 -17.01 6.04
C SER A 320 -24.90 -16.45 6.09
N GLN A 321 -24.12 -16.58 5.02
CA GLN A 321 -22.77 -16.02 4.94
C GLN A 321 -22.78 -14.49 5.10
N LEU A 322 -23.79 -13.82 4.51
CA LEU A 322 -23.98 -12.38 4.70
C LEU A 322 -24.29 -12.05 6.17
N ALA A 323 -25.18 -12.79 6.82
CA ALA A 323 -25.53 -12.60 8.22
C ALA A 323 -24.34 -12.85 9.16
N GLU A 324 -23.53 -13.88 8.88
CA GLU A 324 -22.30 -14.19 9.62
C GLU A 324 -21.27 -13.06 9.49
N PHE A 325 -21.10 -12.51 8.28
CA PHE A 325 -20.20 -11.37 8.09
C PHE A 325 -20.72 -10.10 8.78
N GLN A 326 -22.04 -9.85 8.74
CA GLN A 326 -22.66 -8.74 9.49
C GLN A 326 -22.44 -8.88 11.00
N ALA A 327 -22.45 -10.11 11.54
CA ALA A 327 -22.12 -10.35 12.93
C ALA A 327 -20.67 -9.95 13.26
N ILE A 328 -19.71 -10.24 12.37
CA ILE A 328 -18.31 -9.78 12.51
C ILE A 328 -18.23 -8.25 12.51
N VAL A 329 -18.93 -7.58 11.58
CA VAL A 329 -18.96 -6.12 11.50
C VAL A 329 -19.52 -5.50 12.78
N ASN A 330 -20.63 -6.04 13.30
CA ASN A 330 -21.22 -5.56 14.55
C ASN A 330 -20.31 -5.76 15.76
N GLU A 331 -19.57 -6.87 15.79
CA GLU A 331 -18.57 -7.13 16.83
C GLU A 331 -17.38 -6.17 16.72
N LEU A 332 -16.89 -5.90 15.52
CA LEU A 332 -15.83 -4.90 15.27
C LEU A 332 -16.26 -3.50 15.72
N ILE A 333 -17.51 -3.10 15.46
CA ILE A 333 -18.05 -1.81 15.93
C ILE A 333 -18.05 -1.75 17.46
N LYS A 334 -18.32 -2.88 18.12
CA LYS A 334 -18.40 -2.97 19.59
C LYS A 334 -17.03 -3.02 20.27
N ASP A 335 -16.11 -3.84 19.78
CA ASP A 335 -14.82 -4.09 20.44
C ASP A 335 -13.63 -3.34 19.82
N GLN A 336 -13.81 -2.75 18.63
CA GLN A 336 -12.80 -2.06 17.85
C GLN A 336 -11.52 -2.88 17.61
N ASN A 337 -11.64 -4.21 17.62
CA ASN A 337 -10.51 -5.11 17.43
C ASN A 337 -10.44 -5.59 15.98
N LEU A 338 -9.74 -4.81 15.15
CA LEU A 338 -9.58 -5.10 13.73
C LEU A 338 -8.90 -6.45 13.49
N LEU A 339 -7.87 -6.81 14.26
CA LEU A 339 -7.15 -8.07 14.09
C LEU A 339 -8.04 -9.28 14.37
N LYS A 340 -8.85 -9.21 15.43
CA LYS A 340 -9.84 -10.25 15.73
C LYS A 340 -10.89 -10.36 14.62
N ALA A 341 -11.34 -9.24 14.07
CA ALA A 341 -12.33 -9.25 12.98
C ALA A 341 -11.76 -9.83 11.69
N THR A 342 -10.52 -9.46 11.29
CA THR A 342 -9.89 -9.99 10.07
C THR A 342 -9.60 -11.48 10.16
N MET A 343 -9.20 -12.00 11.32
CA MET A 343 -9.02 -13.46 11.53
C MET A 343 -10.32 -14.24 11.35
N LYS A 344 -11.48 -13.68 11.73
CA LYS A 344 -12.77 -14.35 11.53
C LYS A 344 -13.19 -14.42 10.05
N VAL A 345 -12.72 -13.50 9.20
CA VAL A 345 -13.01 -13.55 7.75
C VAL A 345 -12.45 -14.82 7.11
N ASP A 346 -11.26 -15.23 7.52
CA ASP A 346 -10.63 -16.45 7.00
C ASP A 346 -11.49 -17.70 7.29
N THR A 347 -12.29 -17.67 8.37
CA THR A 347 -13.19 -18.79 8.73
C THR A 347 -14.50 -18.82 7.94
N ILE A 348 -15.05 -17.66 7.53
CA ILE A 348 -16.31 -17.57 6.74
C ILE A 348 -16.09 -18.03 5.30
N CYS A 349 -14.89 -17.83 4.77
CA CYS A 349 -14.59 -18.14 3.37
C CYS A 349 -14.24 -19.63 3.15
N LEU A 350 -14.19 -20.45 4.21
CA LEU A 350 -13.99 -21.89 4.10
C LEU A 350 -15.32 -22.61 3.80
N PRO A 351 -15.32 -23.66 2.96
CA PRO A 351 -16.50 -24.48 2.77
C PRO A 351 -16.94 -25.11 4.11
N LYS A 352 -18.15 -24.81 4.57
CA LYS A 352 -18.72 -25.51 5.72
C LYS A 352 -18.93 -26.98 5.34
N ARG A 353 -18.34 -27.90 6.11
CA ARG A 353 -18.58 -29.35 5.95
C ARG A 353 -20.09 -29.59 6.02
N ARG A 354 -20.65 -30.29 5.03
CA ARG A 354 -22.07 -30.67 5.05
C ARG A 354 -22.31 -31.58 6.25
N ILE A 355 -23.21 -31.19 7.16
CA ILE A 355 -23.73 -32.09 8.18
C ILE A 355 -24.65 -33.05 7.44
N ILE A 356 -24.24 -34.33 7.34
CA ILE A 356 -25.12 -35.39 6.86
C ILE A 356 -26.06 -35.72 8.02
N GLU A 357 -27.28 -35.21 7.97
CA GLU A 357 -28.33 -35.60 8.90
C GLU A 357 -28.95 -36.90 8.38
N LEU A 358 -28.66 -38.02 9.06
CA LEU A 358 -29.24 -39.32 8.73
C LEU A 358 -30.73 -39.29 9.10
N ASP A 359 -31.60 -39.46 8.11
CA ASP A 359 -33.04 -39.59 8.34
C ASP A 359 -33.33 -40.96 8.96
N HIS A 360 -33.37 -41.00 10.29
CA HIS A 360 -33.65 -42.21 11.06
C HIS A 360 -35.03 -42.81 10.76
N ASN A 361 -36.00 -42.02 10.29
CA ASN A 361 -37.31 -42.54 9.93
C ASN A 361 -37.27 -43.26 8.57
N GLN A 362 -36.50 -42.76 7.60
CA GLN A 362 -36.25 -43.50 6.36
C GLN A 362 -35.46 -44.78 6.60
N ILE A 363 -34.45 -44.73 7.48
CA ILE A 363 -33.71 -45.93 7.87
C ILE A 363 -34.64 -46.96 8.51
N GLN A 364 -35.54 -46.54 9.40
CA GLN A 364 -36.52 -47.43 10.00
C GLN A 364 -37.52 -47.97 8.97
N ALA A 365 -38.02 -47.12 8.07
CA ALA A 365 -38.94 -47.54 7.01
C ALA A 365 -38.32 -48.57 6.05
N VAL A 366 -37.04 -48.44 5.71
CA VAL A 366 -36.29 -49.43 4.92
C VAL A 366 -36.03 -50.70 5.71
N THR A 367 -35.74 -50.59 7.01
CA THR A 367 -35.56 -51.74 7.92
C THR A 367 -36.85 -52.53 8.07
N ASP A 368 -37.99 -51.84 8.18
CA ASP A 368 -39.31 -52.45 8.29
C ASP A 368 -39.76 -53.05 6.95
N ALA A 369 -39.52 -52.36 5.83
CA ALA A 369 -39.83 -52.82 4.47
C ALA A 369 -39.04 -54.08 4.05
N HIS A 370 -37.86 -54.28 4.64
CA HIS A 370 -37.01 -55.46 4.41
C HIS A 370 -36.89 -56.36 5.64
N SER A 371 -37.79 -56.23 6.62
CA SER A 371 -37.80 -57.03 7.85
C SER A 371 -37.82 -58.54 7.57
N ILE A 372 -38.63 -58.95 6.58
CA ILE A 372 -38.69 -60.35 6.12
C ILE A 372 -37.34 -60.79 5.55
N THR A 373 -36.66 -59.95 4.75
CA THR A 373 -35.34 -60.27 4.16
C THR A 373 -34.26 -60.39 5.24
N VAL A 374 -34.30 -59.53 6.26
CA VAL A 374 -33.36 -59.55 7.39
C VAL A 374 -33.61 -60.79 8.28
N GLU A 375 -34.87 -61.14 8.55
CA GLU A 375 -35.21 -62.39 9.24
C GLU A 375 -34.82 -63.63 8.43
N THR A 376 -34.99 -63.61 7.11
CA THR A 376 -34.62 -64.73 6.24
C THR A 376 -33.10 -64.91 6.20
N LEU A 377 -32.32 -63.83 6.11
CA LEU A 377 -30.86 -63.87 6.17
C LEU A 377 -30.35 -64.35 7.53
N ASN A 378 -30.98 -63.93 8.64
CA ASN A 378 -30.67 -64.46 9.97
C ASN A 378 -31.04 -65.94 10.11
N GLY A 379 -32.12 -66.40 9.45
CA GLY A 379 -32.49 -67.81 9.37
C GLY A 379 -31.43 -68.64 8.64
N TYR A 380 -30.92 -68.16 7.50
CA TYR A 380 -29.84 -68.83 6.77
C TYR A 380 -28.49 -68.79 7.49
N LEU A 381 -28.27 -67.84 8.40
CA LEU A 381 -27.06 -67.75 9.22
C LEU A 381 -27.09 -68.64 10.47
N GLN A 382 -28.26 -69.19 10.85
CA GLN A 382 -28.42 -70.08 12.01
C GLN A 382 -28.48 -71.57 11.65
N GLU A 383 -28.70 -71.92 10.39
CA GLU A 383 -28.61 -73.31 9.91
C GLU A 383 -27.18 -73.60 9.44
N GLU A 384 -26.34 -74.01 10.39
CA GLU A 384 -24.97 -74.47 10.13
C GLU A 384 -24.98 -75.83 9.40
N GLU A 385 -24.72 -75.84 8.09
CA GLU A 385 -23.83 -76.87 7.53
C GLU A 385 -22.40 -76.35 7.65
N VAL A 386 -21.63 -77.02 8.50
CA VAL A 386 -20.21 -76.75 8.75
C VAL A 386 -19.42 -76.98 7.46
N ILE A 387 -19.21 -75.91 6.69
CA ILE A 387 -18.14 -75.87 5.69
C ILE A 387 -16.87 -75.52 6.45
N ILE A 388 -16.01 -76.52 6.65
CA ILE A 388 -14.64 -76.33 7.10
C ILE A 388 -13.92 -75.54 5.99
N ILE A 389 -13.88 -74.22 6.13
CA ILE A 389 -12.96 -73.37 5.39
C ILE A 389 -11.62 -73.48 6.14
N PRO A 390 -10.57 -74.06 5.55
CA PRO A 390 -9.27 -74.07 6.19
C PRO A 390 -8.82 -72.63 6.44
N GLU A 391 -8.30 -72.42 7.64
CA GLU A 391 -7.59 -71.22 8.09
C GLU A 391 -6.80 -70.61 6.93
N PRO A 392 -6.96 -69.31 6.59
CA PRO A 392 -6.01 -68.67 5.70
C PRO A 392 -4.69 -68.64 6.46
N VAL A 393 -3.86 -69.62 6.12
CA VAL A 393 -2.43 -69.62 6.32
C VAL A 393 -1.95 -68.22 5.94
N LYS A 394 -1.31 -67.55 6.91
CA LYS A 394 -0.45 -66.41 6.64
C LYS A 394 0.69 -66.94 5.78
N GLU A 395 0.48 -66.97 4.47
CA GLU A 395 1.54 -67.17 3.51
C GLU A 395 1.90 -65.82 2.85
N PRO A 396 3.18 -65.44 2.89
CA PRO A 396 3.66 -64.16 2.42
C PRO A 396 3.84 -64.21 0.90
N ILE A 397 2.98 -63.52 0.15
CA ILE A 397 3.06 -63.48 -1.30
C ILE A 397 2.52 -62.11 -1.73
N GLN A 398 3.14 -61.31 -2.57
CA GLN A 398 4.48 -61.15 -3.12
C GLN A 398 4.38 -59.75 -3.73
N GLN A 399 5.48 -59.00 -3.76
CA GLN A 399 5.53 -57.74 -4.48
C GLN A 399 5.16 -57.98 -5.95
N SER A 400 3.95 -57.61 -6.35
CA SER A 400 3.59 -57.30 -7.73
C SER A 400 3.25 -55.81 -7.78
N ALA A 401 3.96 -55.11 -8.65
CA ALA A 401 4.25 -53.68 -8.58
C ALA A 401 3.13 -52.70 -8.99
N ALA A 402 1.85 -53.11 -9.00
CA ALA A 402 0.75 -52.25 -9.42
C ALA A 402 -0.19 -51.88 -8.24
N PRO A 403 -0.45 -50.59 -7.97
CA PRO A 403 -1.31 -50.13 -6.86
C PRO A 403 -2.82 -50.25 -7.13
N LEU A 404 -3.23 -51.00 -8.17
CA LEU A 404 -4.59 -50.98 -8.71
C LEU A 404 -5.39 -52.24 -8.36
N SER A 405 -6.69 -52.05 -8.10
CA SER A 405 -7.66 -53.13 -7.90
C SER A 405 -7.98 -53.88 -9.19
N PRO A 406 -8.47 -55.13 -9.13
CA PRO A 406 -8.83 -55.92 -10.32
C PRO A 406 -9.84 -55.22 -11.25
N LEU A 407 -10.78 -54.46 -10.68
CA LEU A 407 -11.77 -53.68 -11.45
C LEU A 407 -11.13 -52.52 -12.21
N GLN A 408 -10.15 -51.84 -11.60
CA GLN A 408 -9.41 -50.75 -12.22
C GLN A 408 -8.52 -51.26 -13.35
N VAL A 409 -7.90 -52.43 -13.17
CA VAL A 409 -7.16 -53.10 -14.25
C VAL A 409 -8.09 -53.54 -15.39
N GLU A 410 -9.29 -54.03 -15.08
CA GLU A 410 -10.31 -54.36 -16.07
C GLU A 410 -10.72 -53.12 -16.89
N PHE A 411 -10.92 -51.98 -16.23
CA PHE A 411 -11.21 -50.71 -16.90
C PHE A 411 -10.06 -50.23 -17.80
N LEU A 412 -8.83 -50.25 -17.31
CA LEU A 412 -7.64 -49.82 -18.06
C LEU A 412 -7.35 -50.68 -19.29
N ARG A 413 -7.92 -51.89 -19.39
CA ARG A 413 -7.86 -52.75 -20.58
C ARG A 413 -8.93 -52.45 -21.64
N LEU A 414 -9.88 -51.55 -21.35
CA LEU A 414 -10.87 -51.10 -22.33
C LEU A 414 -10.30 -50.06 -23.30
N PHE A 415 -9.17 -49.45 -22.95
CA PHE A 415 -8.50 -48.50 -23.82
C PHE A 415 -7.96 -49.27 -25.04
N PRO A 416 -8.22 -48.79 -26.27
CA PRO A 416 -7.67 -49.37 -27.49
C PRO A 416 -6.16 -49.11 -27.58
N ASP A 417 -5.52 -49.62 -28.63
CA ASP A 417 -4.07 -49.45 -28.87
C ASP A 417 -3.62 -47.98 -29.00
N ASP A 418 -4.57 -47.05 -29.23
CA ASP A 418 -4.34 -45.60 -29.26
C ASP A 418 -4.48 -44.92 -27.88
N TYR A 419 -4.77 -45.69 -26.82
CA TYR A 419 -4.90 -45.24 -25.44
C TYR A 419 -5.95 -44.14 -25.23
N GLN A 420 -6.98 -44.09 -26.09
CA GLN A 420 -8.07 -43.12 -26.02
C GLN A 420 -9.43 -43.81 -25.86
N LEU A 421 -10.26 -43.30 -24.95
CA LEU A 421 -11.59 -43.86 -24.70
C LEU A 421 -12.63 -42.74 -24.64
N SER A 422 -13.74 -42.88 -25.36
CA SER A 422 -14.79 -41.86 -25.39
C SER A 422 -15.52 -41.76 -24.05
N ALA A 423 -16.00 -40.55 -23.71
CA ALA A 423 -16.72 -40.35 -22.45
C ALA A 423 -17.96 -41.24 -22.30
N SER A 424 -18.64 -41.53 -23.41
CA SER A 424 -19.78 -42.45 -23.43
C SER A 424 -19.39 -43.90 -23.11
N ALA A 425 -18.21 -44.36 -23.53
CA ALA A 425 -17.73 -45.71 -23.23
C ALA A 425 -17.31 -45.84 -21.75
N VAL A 426 -16.66 -44.81 -21.20
CA VAL A 426 -16.32 -44.75 -19.76
C VAL A 426 -17.57 -44.75 -18.90
N GLU A 427 -18.58 -43.96 -19.26
CA GLU A 427 -19.85 -43.90 -18.53
C GLU A 427 -20.62 -45.23 -18.60
N ALA A 428 -20.65 -45.89 -19.76
CA ALA A 428 -21.28 -47.20 -19.91
C ALA A 428 -20.61 -48.27 -19.04
N PHE A 429 -19.28 -48.28 -18.96
CA PHE A 429 -18.55 -49.22 -18.10
C PHE A 429 -18.80 -48.96 -16.61
N ALA A 430 -18.69 -47.69 -16.18
CA ALA A 430 -18.89 -47.32 -14.78
C ALA A 430 -20.33 -47.67 -14.32
N LEU A 431 -21.33 -47.34 -15.13
CA LEU A 431 -22.73 -47.64 -14.85
C LEU A 431 -22.98 -49.16 -14.80
N GLY A 432 -22.36 -49.94 -15.70
CA GLY A 432 -22.44 -51.40 -15.71
C GLY A 432 -21.85 -52.08 -14.47
N LYS A 433 -20.99 -51.38 -13.73
CA LYS A 433 -20.37 -51.84 -12.48
C LYS A 433 -20.93 -51.12 -11.24
N GLY A 434 -21.98 -50.31 -11.40
CA GLY A 434 -22.64 -49.58 -10.32
C GLY A 434 -21.84 -48.41 -9.73
N LEU A 435 -20.89 -47.86 -10.49
CA LEU A 435 -20.02 -46.76 -10.07
C LEU A 435 -20.31 -45.48 -10.87
N PHE A 436 -20.01 -44.32 -10.28
CA PHE A 436 -19.98 -43.05 -11.03
C PHE A 436 -18.65 -42.92 -11.78
N LYS A 437 -18.71 -42.44 -13.03
CA LYS A 437 -17.52 -42.32 -13.90
C LYS A 437 -16.37 -41.54 -13.25
N ASN A 438 -16.68 -40.40 -12.61
CA ASN A 438 -15.66 -39.57 -11.96
C ASN A 438 -15.03 -40.29 -10.77
N GLN A 439 -15.82 -41.04 -9.98
CA GLN A 439 -15.28 -41.80 -8.85
C GLN A 439 -14.34 -42.92 -9.30
N LEU A 440 -14.64 -43.58 -10.42
CA LEU A 440 -13.76 -44.60 -10.99
C LEU A 440 -12.43 -43.97 -11.44
N LEU A 441 -12.48 -42.87 -12.18
CA LEU A 441 -11.30 -42.16 -12.68
C LEU A 441 -10.44 -41.58 -11.54
N ASP A 442 -11.06 -40.88 -10.58
CA ASP A 442 -10.39 -40.32 -9.41
C ASP A 442 -9.72 -41.43 -8.60
N SER A 443 -10.39 -42.57 -8.39
CA SER A 443 -9.80 -43.70 -7.65
C SER A 443 -8.59 -44.33 -8.34
N ILE A 444 -8.52 -44.28 -9.67
CA ILE A 444 -7.38 -44.79 -10.45
C ILE A 444 -6.23 -43.78 -10.37
N ASN A 445 -6.52 -42.51 -10.59
CA ASN A 445 -5.53 -41.45 -10.54
C ASN A 445 -4.93 -41.31 -9.13
N GLU A 446 -5.75 -41.36 -8.07
CA GLU A 446 -5.28 -41.36 -6.68
C GLU A 446 -4.39 -42.56 -6.36
N ALA A 447 -4.80 -43.77 -6.78
CA ALA A 447 -4.01 -44.98 -6.54
C ALA A 447 -2.66 -44.95 -7.27
N CYS A 448 -2.57 -44.27 -8.42
CA CYS A 448 -1.35 -44.17 -9.20
C CYS A 448 -0.50 -42.94 -8.84
N TYR A 449 -1.07 -41.94 -8.17
CA TYR A 449 -0.41 -40.66 -7.91
C TYR A 449 0.86 -40.82 -7.08
N GLU A 450 0.86 -41.70 -6.07
CA GLU A 450 2.05 -41.95 -5.23
C GLU A 450 3.21 -42.60 -6.01
N VAL A 451 2.92 -43.28 -7.12
CA VAL A 451 3.92 -43.99 -7.93
C VAL A 451 4.38 -43.17 -9.14
N LEU A 452 3.48 -42.37 -9.72
CA LEU A 452 3.73 -41.59 -10.92
C LEU A 452 4.08 -40.13 -10.65
N ASP A 453 3.78 -39.61 -9.45
CA ASP A 453 3.80 -38.18 -9.11
C ASP A 453 2.93 -37.33 -10.07
N ASP A 454 1.96 -37.97 -10.72
CA ASP A 454 1.10 -37.41 -11.76
C ASP A 454 -0.16 -38.28 -11.98
N VAL A 455 -1.12 -37.79 -12.78
CA VAL A 455 -2.35 -38.54 -13.13
C VAL A 455 -2.09 -39.52 -14.28
N LEU A 456 -2.69 -40.71 -14.21
CA LEU A 456 -2.57 -41.73 -15.26
C LEU A 456 -3.51 -41.44 -16.44
N ILE A 457 -4.71 -40.95 -16.13
CA ILE A 457 -5.78 -40.67 -17.08
C ILE A 457 -6.10 -39.17 -17.07
N GLU A 458 -6.01 -38.54 -18.23
CA GLU A 458 -6.40 -37.16 -18.47
C GLU A 458 -7.75 -37.09 -19.18
N GLU A 459 -8.55 -36.06 -18.85
CA GLU A 459 -9.82 -35.73 -19.50
C GLU A 459 -9.59 -34.60 -20.51
N ASP A 460 -9.89 -34.84 -21.79
CA ASP A 460 -9.82 -33.86 -22.87
C ASP A 460 -11.17 -33.79 -23.61
N ASP A 461 -11.93 -32.74 -23.31
CA ASP A 461 -13.29 -32.44 -23.78
C ASP A 461 -14.29 -33.63 -23.76
N ASP A 462 -14.26 -34.50 -24.76
CA ASP A 462 -15.18 -35.63 -24.95
C ASP A 462 -14.50 -37.02 -24.86
N GLN A 463 -13.20 -37.06 -24.52
CA GLN A 463 -12.39 -38.28 -24.48
C GLN A 463 -11.47 -38.32 -23.24
N TYR A 464 -11.09 -39.55 -22.87
CA TYR A 464 -10.11 -39.82 -21.83
C TYR A 464 -8.88 -40.45 -22.46
N THR A 465 -7.69 -39.96 -22.10
CA THR A 465 -6.42 -40.44 -22.65
C THR A 465 -5.53 -40.98 -21.53
N ILE A 466 -4.91 -42.13 -21.77
CA ILE A 466 -3.88 -42.69 -20.87
C ILE A 466 -2.49 -42.23 -21.32
N ASN A 467 -1.68 -41.77 -20.37
CA ASN A 467 -0.26 -41.54 -20.63
C ASN A 467 0.48 -42.88 -20.75
N ILE A 468 1.00 -43.17 -21.94
CA ILE A 468 1.64 -44.46 -22.28
C ILE A 468 2.88 -44.74 -21.42
N ASN A 469 3.65 -43.70 -21.08
CA ASN A 469 4.85 -43.86 -20.25
C ASN A 469 4.47 -44.32 -18.84
N TYR A 470 3.42 -43.72 -18.28
CA TYR A 470 2.88 -44.06 -16.96
C TYR A 470 2.17 -45.41 -16.95
N TYR A 471 1.43 -45.74 -18.01
CA TYR A 471 0.80 -47.05 -18.17
C TYR A 471 1.83 -48.18 -18.20
N THR A 472 2.91 -47.97 -18.96
CA THR A 472 4.01 -48.94 -19.02
C THR A 472 4.65 -49.08 -17.64
N GLN A 473 4.89 -47.99 -16.92
CA GLN A 473 5.48 -48.01 -15.57
C GLN A 473 4.64 -48.76 -14.52
N ILE A 474 3.31 -48.83 -14.68
CA ILE A 474 2.42 -49.57 -13.77
C ILE A 474 2.31 -51.07 -14.13
N PHE A 475 2.41 -51.40 -15.42
CA PHE A 475 2.21 -52.77 -15.93
C PHE A 475 3.49 -53.47 -16.38
N SER A 476 4.67 -52.88 -16.14
CA SER A 476 5.99 -53.53 -16.26
C SER A 476 6.52 -53.98 -14.91
#